data_AF-A0A0B4H5F8-F1
#
_entry.id   AF-A0A0B4H5F8-F1
#
_cell.length_a   1.000
_cell.length_b   1.000
_cell.length_c   1.000
_cell.angle_alpha   90.00
_cell.angle_beta   90.00
_cell.angle_gamma   90.00
#
_symmetry.space_group_name_H-M   'P 1'
#
loop_
_entity.id
_entity.type
_entity.pdbx_description
1 polymer ?
#
loop_
_entity_poly.entity_id
_entity_poly.type
_entity_poly.pdbx_seq_one_letter_code
_entity_poly.pdbx_strand_id
1 'polypeptide(L)'
;MIDQNLVQTFKVDTRARSKGSKPYVRVGGNTQDYALYNASLKEAINGTYDPNKPKDYPTTIYIGDSFFESYNTWPGVKFSHGFNLAKGAVSAEGWETLERTAALACKALSNDNLDAWEYGNEPNNYPTSAQGPTRLKEWGARDFADEWLNGTRGINKQIKKHCPELADFGFMAPSYDDRVSNLNATQAWGYGLDKYDSVKWYSVHNYIDGATSPGVTLQGTLMNHSRTIRDVDEQAAEYKRIMSTKKG
;
A
#
# COMPACT_ATOMS: atom_id res chain seq x y z
N MET A 1 0.51 -0.73 -18.21
CA MET A 1 0.38 -0.61 -16.75
C MET A 1 1.72 -0.08 -16.27
N ILE A 2 1.78 1.01 -15.52
CA ILE A 2 3.06 1.47 -14.96
C ILE A 2 3.34 0.58 -13.74
N ASP A 3 4.53 0.02 -13.75
CA ASP A 3 4.91 -1.13 -12.94
C ASP A 3 5.33 -0.68 -11.53
N GLN A 4 4.58 -1.08 -10.49
CA GLN A 4 5.00 -0.93 -9.09
C GLN A 4 5.40 -2.31 -8.55
N ASN A 5 6.60 -2.71 -8.92
CA ASN A 5 7.26 -3.86 -8.31
C ASN A 5 7.67 -3.50 -6.87
N LEU A 6 8.16 -4.49 -6.12
CA LEU A 6 8.63 -4.39 -4.73
C LEU A 6 9.87 -3.48 -4.57
N VAL A 7 10.09 -2.62 -5.56
CA VAL A 7 10.99 -1.50 -5.62
C VAL A 7 10.28 -0.32 -4.97
N GLN A 8 10.65 -0.07 -3.71
CA GLN A 8 10.74 1.26 -3.08
C GLN A 8 10.15 2.38 -3.95
N THR A 9 8.87 2.67 -3.78
CA THR A 9 8.31 3.89 -4.34
C THR A 9 8.86 5.04 -3.50
N PHE A 10 9.79 5.81 -4.05
CA PHE A 10 10.28 7.02 -3.41
C PHE A 10 9.14 8.04 -3.36
N LYS A 11 8.56 8.24 -2.18
CA LYS A 11 7.68 9.38 -1.94
C LYS A 11 8.58 10.56 -1.59
N VAL A 12 8.76 11.47 -2.55
CA VAL A 12 9.27 12.80 -2.22
C VAL A 12 8.14 13.55 -1.53
N ASP A 13 8.12 13.50 -0.19
CA ASP A 13 7.26 14.41 0.59
C ASP A 13 7.80 15.84 0.40
N THR A 14 6.97 16.72 -0.15
CA THR A 14 7.28 18.14 -0.37
C THR A 14 7.39 18.95 0.93
N ARG A 15 7.15 18.33 2.10
CA ARG A 15 7.56 18.87 3.42
C ARG A 15 9.07 18.96 3.58
N ALA A 16 9.85 18.31 2.73
CA ALA A 16 11.25 18.66 2.49
C ALA A 16 11.32 20.05 1.86
N ARG A 17 11.08 21.08 2.68
CA ARG A 17 11.28 22.49 2.36
C ARG A 17 12.74 22.69 1.95
N SER A 18 13.08 22.52 0.67
CA SER A 18 14.24 23.15 0.00
C SER A 18 15.59 23.16 0.77
N LYS A 19 15.81 22.27 1.76
CA LYS A 19 16.87 22.35 2.78
C LYS A 19 17.17 20.95 3.35
N GLY A 20 17.73 20.06 2.54
CA GLY A 20 18.58 18.95 3.03
C GLY A 20 17.97 17.78 3.83
N SER A 21 16.65 17.67 4.01
CA SER A 21 16.05 16.48 4.64
C SER A 21 15.97 15.29 3.66
N LYS A 22 16.18 14.07 4.16
CA LYS A 22 16.07 12.82 3.37
C LYS A 22 14.61 12.57 2.96
N PRO A 23 14.37 11.92 1.80
CA PRO A 23 13.02 11.54 1.39
C PRO A 23 12.46 10.41 2.26
N TYR A 24 11.14 10.23 2.18
CA TYR A 24 10.45 9.08 2.75
C TYR A 24 10.34 7.98 1.69
N VAL A 25 10.52 6.72 2.08
CA VAL A 25 10.51 5.58 1.15
C VAL A 25 9.32 4.68 1.45
N ARG A 26 8.41 4.50 0.49
CA ARG A 26 7.28 3.58 0.61
C ARG A 26 7.66 2.21 0.04
N VAL A 27 7.64 1.18 0.89
CA VAL A 27 7.84 -0.22 0.48
C VAL A 27 6.48 -0.88 0.33
N GLY A 28 6.11 -1.21 -0.91
CA GLY A 28 4.80 -1.74 -1.25
C GLY A 28 4.69 -2.07 -2.75
N GLY A 29 3.65 -1.56 -3.41
CA GLY A 29 3.37 -1.84 -4.82
C GLY A 29 2.55 -3.11 -5.00
N ASN A 30 2.25 -3.50 -6.24
CA ASN A 30 1.41 -4.67 -6.54
C ASN A 30 1.95 -5.94 -5.87
N THR A 31 3.26 -6.11 -5.90
CA THR A 31 3.96 -7.27 -5.35
C THR A 31 3.78 -7.46 -3.84
N GLN A 32 3.46 -6.39 -3.09
CA GLN A 32 3.10 -6.46 -1.66
C GLN A 32 1.98 -7.47 -1.42
N ASP A 33 0.98 -7.48 -2.31
CA ASP A 33 -0.22 -8.29 -2.19
C ASP A 33 -0.08 -9.70 -2.77
N TYR A 34 1.08 -10.02 -3.33
CA TYR A 34 1.45 -11.39 -3.74
C TYR A 34 2.50 -12.03 -2.82
N ALA A 35 3.13 -11.23 -1.95
CA ALA A 35 4.22 -11.69 -1.08
C ALA A 35 3.72 -12.55 0.09
N LEU A 36 4.31 -13.73 0.25
CA LEU A 36 4.14 -14.62 1.40
C LEU A 36 5.45 -14.74 2.16
N TYR A 37 5.39 -15.00 3.45
CA TYR A 37 6.60 -15.12 4.29
C TYR A 37 7.10 -16.56 4.33
N ASN A 38 8.41 -16.74 4.21
CA ASN A 38 9.08 -18.03 4.35
C ASN A 38 10.32 -17.89 5.24
N ALA A 39 10.22 -18.39 6.48
CA ALA A 39 11.30 -18.33 7.48
C ALA A 39 12.57 -19.11 7.08
N SER A 40 12.45 -20.09 6.18
CA SER A 40 13.58 -20.90 5.72
C SER A 40 14.26 -20.30 4.49
N LEU A 41 13.71 -19.22 3.92
CA LEU A 41 14.29 -18.56 2.76
C LEU A 41 15.54 -17.78 3.19
N LYS A 42 16.68 -18.08 2.57
CA LYS A 42 17.96 -17.45 2.91
C LYS A 42 18.09 -16.09 2.22
N GLU A 43 17.57 -15.99 1.01
CA GLU A 43 17.53 -14.77 0.22
C GLU A 43 16.41 -13.83 0.71
N ALA A 44 16.56 -12.53 0.45
CA ALA A 44 15.56 -11.54 0.84
C ALA A 44 14.21 -11.78 0.13
N ILE A 45 14.26 -12.07 -1.17
CA ILE A 45 13.09 -12.25 -2.03
C ILE A 45 13.35 -13.43 -2.98
N ASN A 46 12.35 -14.29 -3.15
CA ASN A 46 12.32 -15.31 -4.19
C ASN A 46 10.99 -15.20 -4.96
N GLY A 47 11.08 -14.88 -6.25
CA GLY A 47 9.93 -14.65 -7.13
C GLY A 47 9.85 -15.69 -8.24
N THR A 48 8.65 -16.22 -8.48
CA THR A 48 8.36 -17.09 -9.62
C THR A 48 7.42 -16.38 -10.60
N TYR A 49 7.75 -16.40 -11.88
CA TYR A 49 6.94 -15.82 -12.96
C TYR A 49 6.10 -16.89 -13.65
N ASP A 50 4.83 -16.58 -13.93
CA ASP A 50 4.00 -17.36 -14.84
C ASP A 50 4.17 -16.82 -16.27
N PRO A 51 4.67 -17.63 -17.24
CA PRO A 51 4.87 -17.17 -18.61
C PRO A 51 3.57 -16.80 -19.34
N ASN A 52 2.39 -17.20 -18.82
CA ASN A 52 1.09 -16.88 -19.39
C ASN A 52 0.47 -15.59 -18.83
N LYS A 53 1.14 -14.94 -17.87
CA LYS A 53 0.70 -13.68 -17.26
C LYS A 53 1.65 -12.54 -17.65
N PRO A 54 1.25 -11.27 -17.42
CA PRO A 54 2.15 -10.15 -17.65
C PRO A 54 3.47 -10.35 -16.89
N LYS A 55 4.59 -10.20 -17.60
CA LYS A 55 5.95 -10.47 -17.11
C LYS A 55 6.54 -9.34 -16.28
N ASP A 56 5.73 -8.33 -15.98
CA ASP A 56 6.11 -7.11 -15.30
C ASP A 56 6.63 -7.43 -13.87
N TYR A 57 6.05 -8.44 -13.20
CA TYR A 57 6.52 -8.95 -11.91
C TYR A 57 6.18 -10.43 -11.64
N PRO A 58 6.81 -11.06 -10.63
CA PRO A 58 6.52 -12.43 -10.28
C PRO A 58 5.08 -12.60 -9.77
N THR A 59 4.46 -13.72 -10.13
CA THR A 59 3.10 -14.08 -9.74
C THR A 59 3.02 -14.73 -8.36
N THR A 60 4.14 -15.29 -7.92
CA THR A 60 4.34 -15.84 -6.58
C THR A 60 5.61 -15.23 -6.03
N ILE A 61 5.54 -14.66 -4.83
CA ILE A 61 6.67 -14.00 -4.18
C ILE A 61 6.77 -14.53 -2.76
N TYR A 62 7.98 -14.97 -2.38
CA TYR A 62 8.33 -15.25 -1.00
C TYR A 62 9.32 -14.22 -0.50
N ILE A 63 9.11 -13.72 0.72
CA ILE A 63 10.07 -12.89 1.45
C ILE A 63 10.62 -13.63 2.66
N GLY A 64 11.92 -13.51 2.89
CA GLY A 64 12.64 -14.06 4.05
C GLY A 64 13.03 -12.97 5.05
N ASP A 65 13.67 -13.35 6.15
CA ASP A 65 14.09 -12.42 7.20
C ASP A 65 15.01 -11.30 6.68
N SER A 66 15.93 -11.63 5.77
CA SER A 66 16.90 -10.68 5.22
C SER A 66 16.26 -9.56 4.39
N PHE A 67 14.98 -9.68 3.99
CA PHE A 67 14.22 -8.58 3.40
C PHE A 67 14.15 -7.36 4.33
N PHE A 68 13.94 -7.58 5.62
CA PHE A 68 13.73 -6.52 6.60
C PHE A 68 15.03 -5.80 6.97
N GLU A 69 16.20 -6.39 6.68
CA GLU A 69 17.50 -5.74 6.88
C GLU A 69 17.66 -4.49 6.00
N SER A 70 16.96 -4.44 4.86
CA SER A 70 17.00 -3.31 3.91
C SER A 70 16.57 -1.97 4.52
N TYR A 71 15.76 -1.97 5.59
CA TYR A 71 15.36 -0.75 6.28
C TYR A 71 16.52 -0.03 7.00
N ASN A 72 17.64 -0.72 7.21
CA ASN A 72 18.84 -0.16 7.84
C ASN A 72 19.89 0.30 6.83
N THR A 73 19.65 0.15 5.52
CA THR A 73 20.64 0.50 4.48
C THR A 73 20.87 2.00 4.36
N TRP A 74 19.87 2.85 4.65
CA TRP A 74 19.96 4.30 4.51
C TRP A 74 19.71 5.05 5.82
N PRO A 75 20.78 5.45 6.55
CA PRO A 75 20.65 6.21 7.78
C PRO A 75 19.86 7.52 7.60
N GLY A 76 18.92 7.76 8.51
CA GLY A 76 18.09 8.97 8.53
C GLY A 76 16.95 8.99 7.50
N VAL A 77 16.73 7.91 6.75
CA VAL A 77 15.54 7.74 5.91
C VAL A 77 14.39 7.17 6.74
N LYS A 78 13.19 7.72 6.55
CA LYS A 78 11.95 7.17 7.10
C LYS A 78 11.29 6.29 6.04
N PHE A 79 10.70 5.18 6.47
CA PHE A 79 10.06 4.21 5.61
C PHE A 79 8.60 4.02 5.99
N SER A 80 7.76 3.74 4.99
CA SER A 80 6.49 3.07 5.23
C SER A 80 6.56 1.63 4.75
N HIS A 81 5.87 0.75 5.45
CA HIS A 81 5.83 -0.68 5.12
C HIS A 81 4.39 -1.13 4.85
N GLY A 82 4.21 -1.75 3.68
CA GLY A 82 2.96 -2.35 3.27
C GLY A 82 2.85 -3.84 3.60
N PHE A 83 1.71 -4.20 4.18
CA PHE A 83 1.30 -5.57 4.51
C PHE A 83 0.34 -6.13 3.45
N ASN A 84 0.39 -7.44 3.22
CA ASN A 84 -0.40 -8.13 2.20
C ASN A 84 -1.89 -8.26 2.63
N LEU A 85 -2.79 -7.43 2.09
CA LEU A 85 -4.24 -7.55 2.33
C LEU A 85 -4.84 -8.63 1.45
N ALA A 86 -4.43 -8.67 0.18
CA ALA A 86 -5.06 -9.53 -0.81
C ALA A 86 -5.01 -11.02 -0.44
N LYS A 87 -3.92 -11.49 0.15
CA LYS A 87 -3.79 -12.84 0.74
C LYS A 87 -4.10 -12.85 2.22
N GLY A 88 -3.68 -11.82 2.96
CA GLY A 88 -3.82 -11.74 4.41
C GLY A 88 -5.25 -11.89 4.90
N ALA A 89 -6.21 -11.33 4.17
CA ALA A 89 -7.62 -11.36 4.59
C ALA A 89 -8.39 -12.63 4.16
N VAL A 90 -7.82 -13.51 3.33
CA VAL A 90 -8.58 -14.63 2.71
C VAL A 90 -7.95 -16.01 2.84
N SER A 91 -6.70 -16.15 3.29
CA SER A 91 -6.08 -17.45 3.50
C SER A 91 -5.31 -17.55 4.82
N ALA A 92 -5.19 -18.77 5.35
CA ALA A 92 -4.43 -19.02 6.57
C ALA A 92 -2.93 -18.69 6.41
N GLU A 93 -2.34 -19.04 5.26
CA GLU A 93 -0.94 -18.72 4.95
C GLU A 93 -0.71 -17.20 4.80
N GLY A 94 -1.68 -16.50 4.20
CA GLY A 94 -1.65 -15.04 4.12
C GLY A 94 -1.78 -14.39 5.51
N TRP A 95 -2.66 -14.92 6.37
CA TRP A 95 -2.80 -14.42 7.74
C TRP A 95 -1.53 -14.69 8.58
N GLU A 96 -0.93 -15.86 8.44
CA GLU A 96 0.37 -16.14 9.08
C GLU A 96 1.43 -15.16 8.56
N THR A 97 1.49 -14.92 7.26
CA THR A 97 2.38 -13.91 6.66
C THR A 97 2.16 -12.55 7.30
N LEU A 98 0.91 -12.11 7.45
CA LEU A 98 0.55 -10.83 8.08
C LEU A 98 1.12 -10.73 9.50
N GLU A 99 0.90 -11.75 10.33
CA GLU A 99 1.35 -11.72 11.73
C GLU A 99 2.87 -11.78 11.85
N ARG A 100 3.54 -12.63 11.06
CA ARG A 100 5.00 -12.79 11.07
C ARG A 100 5.70 -11.52 10.61
N THR A 101 5.25 -10.98 9.48
CA THR A 101 5.86 -9.79 8.88
C THR A 101 5.60 -8.54 9.71
N ALA A 102 4.45 -8.43 10.41
CA ALA A 102 4.22 -7.33 11.35
C ALA A 102 5.27 -7.31 12.48
N ALA A 103 5.61 -8.47 13.04
CA ALA A 103 6.63 -8.58 14.07
C ALA A 103 8.05 -8.30 13.54
N LEU A 104 8.37 -8.71 12.32
CA LEU A 104 9.68 -8.49 11.71
C LEU A 104 9.86 -7.03 11.24
N ALA A 105 8.88 -6.48 10.55
CA ALA A 105 8.87 -5.10 10.08
C ALA A 105 8.99 -4.11 11.24
N CYS A 106 8.22 -4.31 12.32
CA CYS A 106 8.28 -3.40 13.47
C CYS A 106 9.67 -3.39 14.11
N LYS A 107 10.32 -4.55 14.24
CA LYS A 107 11.68 -4.63 14.81
C LYS A 107 12.71 -3.96 13.91
N ALA A 108 12.58 -4.10 12.60
CA ALA A 108 13.50 -3.45 11.65
C ALA A 108 13.29 -1.93 11.56
N LEU A 109 12.10 -1.45 11.94
CA LEU A 109 11.66 -0.06 11.84
C LEU A 109 11.61 0.68 13.20
N SER A 110 12.04 0.04 14.29
CA SER A 110 12.04 0.62 15.64
C SER A 110 13.19 1.59 15.91
N ASN A 111 14.14 1.72 14.98
CA ASN A 111 15.29 2.64 15.06
C ASN A 111 14.92 4.07 14.65
N ASP A 112 13.72 4.52 15.02
CA ASP A 112 13.13 5.78 14.59
C ASP A 112 13.20 5.95 13.05
N ASN A 113 12.88 4.89 12.30
CA ASN A 113 12.86 4.90 10.84
C ASN A 113 11.49 4.53 10.25
N LEU A 114 10.44 4.43 11.06
CA LEU A 114 9.05 4.30 10.61
C LEU A 114 8.40 5.67 10.33
N ASP A 115 7.61 5.76 9.26
CA ASP A 115 6.64 6.83 9.04
C ASP A 115 5.19 6.34 9.24
N ALA A 116 4.79 5.28 8.54
CA ALA A 116 3.43 4.77 8.58
C ALA A 116 3.37 3.31 8.12
N TRP A 117 2.33 2.61 8.54
CA TRP A 117 1.98 1.29 8.02
C TRP A 117 1.07 1.41 6.80
N GLU A 118 0.97 0.37 5.99
CA GLU A 118 0.03 0.28 4.88
C GLU A 118 -0.53 -1.15 4.84
N TYR A 119 -1.79 -1.35 4.46
CA TYR A 119 -2.39 -2.69 4.41
C TYR A 119 -3.17 -2.91 3.12
N GLY A 120 -2.49 -3.47 2.12
CA GLY A 120 -3.01 -3.58 0.75
C GLY A 120 -2.59 -2.40 -0.12
N ASN A 121 -2.40 -2.70 -1.40
CA ASN A 121 -2.03 -1.81 -2.48
C ASN A 121 -3.10 -1.88 -3.56
N GLU A 122 -3.70 -0.74 -3.90
CA GLU A 122 -4.81 -0.65 -4.87
C GLU A 122 -5.90 -1.71 -4.65
N PRO A 123 -6.51 -1.85 -3.46
CA PRO A 123 -7.58 -2.82 -3.23
C PRO A 123 -8.75 -2.73 -4.23
N ASN A 124 -8.98 -1.55 -4.81
CA ASN A 124 -9.97 -1.33 -5.87
C ASN A 124 -9.68 -2.13 -7.17
N ASN A 125 -8.43 -2.59 -7.36
CA ASN A 125 -8.02 -3.45 -8.48
C ASN A 125 -8.16 -4.95 -8.20
N TYR A 126 -8.45 -5.39 -6.96
CA TYR A 126 -8.47 -6.81 -6.59
C TYR A 126 -9.48 -7.67 -7.37
N PRO A 127 -10.69 -7.19 -7.71
CA PRO A 127 -11.63 -7.97 -8.52
C PRO A 127 -11.25 -8.09 -10.00
N THR A 128 -10.31 -7.27 -10.48
CA THR A 128 -10.01 -7.10 -11.92
C THR A 128 -8.53 -7.27 -12.26
N SER A 129 -7.69 -7.64 -11.30
CA SER A 129 -6.25 -7.78 -11.50
C SER A 129 -5.91 -8.73 -12.65
N ALA A 130 -5.06 -8.27 -13.57
CA ALA A 130 -4.56 -9.05 -14.70
C ALA A 130 -3.68 -10.24 -14.26
N GLN A 131 -3.15 -10.20 -13.03
CA GLN A 131 -2.38 -11.30 -12.45
C GLN A 131 -3.26 -12.41 -11.85
N GLY A 132 -4.57 -12.20 -11.82
CA GLY A 132 -5.54 -13.08 -11.18
C GLY A 132 -6.28 -12.33 -10.09
N PRO A 133 -7.62 -12.18 -10.22
CA PRO A 133 -8.42 -11.56 -9.18
C PRO A 133 -8.28 -12.26 -7.84
N THR A 134 -8.08 -11.50 -6.76
CA THR A 134 -8.03 -12.01 -5.38
C THR A 134 -9.38 -11.88 -4.68
N ARG A 135 -10.33 -11.18 -5.31
CA ARG A 135 -11.71 -11.01 -4.84
C ARG A 135 -12.68 -11.24 -6.00
N LEU A 136 -13.92 -11.56 -5.65
CA LEU A 136 -15.02 -11.64 -6.60
C LEU A 136 -15.47 -10.23 -7.00
N LYS A 137 -16.24 -10.12 -8.10
CA LYS A 137 -16.69 -8.82 -8.63
C LYS A 137 -17.64 -8.09 -7.70
N GLU A 138 -18.33 -8.83 -6.84
CA GLU A 138 -19.31 -8.33 -5.88
C GLU A 138 -18.66 -7.77 -4.61
N TRP A 139 -17.35 -8.02 -4.42
CA TRP A 139 -16.60 -7.51 -3.26
C TRP A 139 -16.56 -5.98 -3.30
N GLY A 140 -17.20 -5.37 -2.30
CA GLY A 140 -17.49 -3.94 -2.27
C GLY A 140 -16.89 -3.22 -1.06
N ALA A 141 -17.25 -1.94 -0.92
CA ALA A 141 -16.65 -1.05 0.08
C ALA A 141 -16.86 -1.52 1.53
N ARG A 142 -17.95 -2.24 1.80
CA ARG A 142 -18.21 -2.84 3.13
C ARG A 142 -17.28 -4.01 3.39
N ASP A 143 -17.14 -4.93 2.43
CA ASP A 143 -16.24 -6.09 2.56
C ASP A 143 -14.79 -5.61 2.75
N PHE A 144 -14.37 -4.59 1.99
CA PHE A 144 -13.07 -3.97 2.16
C PHE A 144 -12.88 -3.37 3.56
N ALA A 145 -13.85 -2.60 4.07
CA ALA A 145 -13.75 -2.02 5.41
C ALA A 145 -13.67 -3.10 6.49
N ASP A 146 -14.44 -4.18 6.38
CA ASP A 146 -14.43 -5.29 7.34
C ASP A 146 -13.09 -6.05 7.32
N GLU A 147 -12.55 -6.35 6.13
CA GLU A 147 -11.23 -6.97 5.97
C GLU A 147 -10.11 -6.07 6.50
N TRP A 148 -10.15 -4.76 6.17
CA TRP A 148 -9.19 -3.77 6.62
C TRP A 148 -9.15 -3.69 8.15
N LEU A 149 -10.31 -3.58 8.80
CA LEU A 149 -10.43 -3.52 10.26
C LEU A 149 -9.94 -4.81 10.93
N ASN A 150 -10.23 -5.97 10.34
CA ASN A 150 -9.76 -7.24 10.87
C ASN A 150 -8.23 -7.35 10.80
N GLY A 151 -7.65 -7.05 9.63
CA GLY A 151 -6.21 -7.13 9.41
C GLY A 151 -5.43 -6.10 10.22
N THR A 152 -5.85 -4.83 10.25
CA THR A 152 -5.19 -3.79 11.05
C THR A 152 -5.22 -4.07 12.55
N ARG A 153 -6.28 -4.69 13.06
CA ARG A 153 -6.31 -5.22 14.43
C ARG A 153 -5.28 -6.32 14.65
N GLY A 154 -5.13 -7.24 13.69
CA GLY A 154 -4.10 -8.30 13.71
C GLY A 154 -2.69 -7.73 13.73
N ILE A 155 -2.39 -6.79 12.83
CA ILE A 155 -1.11 -6.05 12.76
C ILE A 155 -0.82 -5.36 14.09
N ASN A 156 -1.76 -4.55 14.59
CA ASN A 156 -1.59 -3.79 15.84
C ASN A 156 -1.38 -4.71 17.05
N LYS A 157 -2.00 -5.89 17.08
CA LYS A 157 -1.77 -6.89 18.13
C LYS A 157 -0.31 -7.35 18.12
N GLN A 158 0.25 -7.63 16.95
CA GLN A 158 1.65 -8.06 16.84
C GLN A 158 2.62 -6.93 17.16
N ILE A 159 2.36 -5.71 16.68
CA ILE A 159 3.18 -4.52 16.99
C ILE A 159 3.19 -4.26 18.50
N LYS A 160 2.03 -4.19 19.15
CA LYS A 160 1.95 -3.99 20.62
C LYS A 160 2.72 -5.05 21.41
N LYS A 161 2.73 -6.29 20.91
CA LYS A 161 3.43 -7.40 21.55
C LYS A 161 4.95 -7.34 21.36
N HIS A 162 5.42 -6.94 20.18
CA HIS A 162 6.82 -7.07 19.79
C HIS A 162 7.61 -5.76 19.77
N CYS A 163 6.93 -4.63 19.57
CA CYS A 163 7.49 -3.28 19.40
C CYS A 163 6.49 -2.25 20.00
N PRO A 164 6.23 -2.27 21.31
CA PRO A 164 5.22 -1.40 21.94
C PRO A 164 5.46 0.10 21.71
N GLU A 165 6.71 0.51 21.48
CA GLU A 165 7.08 1.88 21.12
C GLU A 165 6.52 2.34 19.77
N LEU A 166 6.14 1.40 18.89
CA LEU A 166 5.53 1.69 17.60
C LEU A 166 4.00 1.51 17.61
N ALA A 167 3.39 1.20 18.75
CA ALA A 167 1.97 0.86 18.85
C ALA A 167 1.01 2.00 18.48
N ASP A 168 1.46 3.25 18.55
CA ASP A 168 0.68 4.44 18.26
C ASP A 168 0.89 4.95 16.81
N PHE A 169 1.73 4.28 16.00
CA PHE A 169 1.90 4.64 14.59
C PHE A 169 0.68 4.24 13.77
N GLY A 170 0.19 5.20 12.97
CA GLY A 170 -0.97 4.99 12.12
C GLY A 170 -0.66 4.41 10.75
N PHE A 171 -1.74 4.10 10.03
CA PHE A 171 -1.74 3.55 8.69
C PHE A 171 -1.90 4.65 7.64
N MET A 172 -1.43 4.40 6.42
CA MET A 172 -1.93 5.06 5.22
C MET A 172 -3.00 4.19 4.58
N ALA A 173 -4.10 4.82 4.18
CA ALA A 173 -5.25 4.14 3.57
C ALA A 173 -5.98 5.07 2.60
N PRO A 174 -6.70 4.54 1.60
CA PRO A 174 -6.83 3.12 1.29
C PRO A 174 -5.85 2.65 0.21
N SER A 175 -4.93 3.53 -0.22
CA SER A 175 -3.95 3.29 -1.27
C SER A 175 -4.58 2.87 -2.60
N TYR A 176 -5.69 3.51 -2.95
CA TYR A 176 -6.43 3.22 -4.18
C TYR A 176 -5.69 3.70 -5.43
N ASP A 177 -5.94 3.00 -6.54
CA ASP A 177 -5.72 3.49 -7.90
C ASP A 177 -6.71 4.64 -8.19
N ASP A 178 -6.24 5.78 -8.69
CA ASP A 178 -7.06 6.96 -9.02
C ASP A 178 -8.13 6.71 -10.07
N ARG A 179 -8.01 5.63 -10.86
CA ARG A 179 -8.83 5.43 -12.07
C ARG A 179 -9.93 4.41 -11.90
N VAL A 180 -9.99 3.72 -10.77
CA VAL A 180 -10.89 2.57 -10.59
C VAL A 180 -12.02 2.91 -9.61
N SER A 181 -13.25 2.92 -10.13
CA SER A 181 -14.43 3.48 -9.49
C SER A 181 -15.35 2.46 -8.80
N ASN A 182 -15.05 1.16 -8.88
CA ASN A 182 -15.89 0.08 -8.33
C ASN A 182 -15.88 0.03 -6.80
N LEU A 183 -14.82 0.55 -6.16
CA LEU A 183 -14.65 0.58 -4.71
C LEU A 183 -14.49 2.03 -4.27
N ASN A 184 -15.57 2.64 -3.79
CA ASN A 184 -15.58 4.06 -3.44
C ASN A 184 -15.03 4.29 -2.02
N ALA A 185 -14.03 5.19 -1.89
CA ALA A 185 -13.39 5.47 -0.61
C ALA A 185 -14.34 6.13 0.39
N THR A 186 -15.13 7.12 -0.04
CA THR A 186 -16.17 7.74 0.81
C THR A 186 -17.13 6.68 1.41
N GLN A 187 -17.54 5.67 0.64
CA GLN A 187 -18.36 4.57 1.15
C GLN A 187 -17.61 3.70 2.16
N ALA A 188 -16.35 3.33 1.90
CA ALA A 188 -15.55 2.54 2.83
C ALA A 188 -15.37 3.25 4.18
N TRP A 189 -15.15 4.57 4.16
CA TRP A 189 -15.13 5.40 5.39
C TRP A 189 -16.49 5.45 6.08
N GLY A 190 -17.59 5.58 5.32
CA GLY A 190 -18.94 5.51 5.86
C GLY A 190 -19.28 4.15 6.49
N TYR A 191 -18.60 3.08 6.08
CA TYR A 191 -18.68 1.76 6.71
C TYR A 191 -17.67 1.55 7.85
N GLY A 192 -16.96 2.61 8.26
CA GLY A 192 -16.13 2.60 9.46
C GLY A 192 -14.68 2.15 9.23
N LEU A 193 -14.15 2.25 8.00
CA LEU A 193 -12.73 1.94 7.71
C LEU A 193 -11.76 2.62 8.71
N ASP A 194 -12.05 3.87 9.10
CA ASP A 194 -11.26 4.66 10.04
C ASP A 194 -12.01 4.92 11.38
N LYS A 195 -12.89 4.01 11.81
CA LYS A 195 -13.68 4.18 13.05
C LYS A 195 -12.85 4.21 14.34
N TYR A 196 -11.58 3.80 14.27
CA TYR A 196 -10.66 3.80 15.40
C TYR A 196 -9.55 4.87 15.28
N ASP A 197 -9.73 5.84 14.38
CA ASP A 197 -8.75 6.92 14.12
C ASP A 197 -7.33 6.39 13.85
N SER A 198 -7.24 5.25 13.14
CA SER A 198 -5.97 4.56 12.87
C SER A 198 -5.33 5.00 11.56
N VAL A 199 -6.06 5.71 10.69
CA VAL A 199 -5.53 6.23 9.42
C VAL A 199 -4.85 7.59 9.65
N LYS A 200 -3.52 7.58 9.60
CA LYS A 200 -2.67 8.78 9.66
C LYS A 200 -2.67 9.54 8.33
N TRP A 201 -2.65 8.81 7.21
CA TRP A 201 -2.57 9.40 5.87
C TRP A 201 -3.68 8.89 4.97
N TYR A 202 -4.40 9.80 4.31
CA TYR A 202 -5.16 9.44 3.12
C TYR A 202 -4.18 9.22 1.96
N SER A 203 -4.19 8.01 1.38
CA SER A 203 -3.30 7.61 0.28
C SER A 203 -4.08 7.24 -0.96
N VAL A 204 -3.64 7.78 -2.10
CA VAL A 204 -4.13 7.45 -3.43
C VAL A 204 -2.94 7.49 -4.40
N HIS A 205 -2.94 6.60 -5.38
CA HIS A 205 -2.00 6.66 -6.49
C HIS A 205 -2.54 7.58 -7.55
N ASN A 206 -1.65 8.35 -8.18
CA ASN A 206 -2.03 9.25 -9.24
C ASN A 206 -1.06 9.08 -10.40
N TYR A 207 -1.56 8.64 -11.54
CA TYR A 207 -0.80 8.58 -12.77
C TYR A 207 -1.44 9.55 -13.76
N ILE A 208 -0.64 10.44 -14.36
CA ILE A 208 -1.18 11.48 -15.25
C ILE A 208 -1.87 10.90 -16.49
N ASP A 209 -1.36 9.77 -17.01
CA ASP A 209 -2.05 8.88 -17.96
C ASP A 209 -1.33 7.52 -18.01
N GLY A 210 -1.90 6.52 -18.70
CA GLY A 210 -1.23 5.27 -19.00
C GLY A 210 -0.24 5.48 -20.13
N ALA A 211 0.98 4.96 -20.01
CA ALA A 211 2.01 5.10 -21.06
C ALA A 211 1.57 4.61 -22.45
N THR A 212 0.52 3.78 -22.52
CA THR A 212 -0.05 3.21 -23.74
C THR A 212 -1.45 3.74 -24.06
N SER A 213 -1.98 4.70 -23.29
CA SER A 213 -3.28 5.30 -23.58
C SER A 213 -3.22 6.10 -24.89
N PRO A 214 -4.16 5.90 -25.83
CA PRO A 214 -4.24 6.76 -27.01
C PRO A 214 -4.42 8.23 -26.60
N GLY A 215 -3.63 9.14 -27.19
CA GLY A 215 -3.76 10.59 -26.96
C GLY A 215 -2.82 11.19 -25.91
N VAL A 216 -1.95 10.39 -25.28
CA VAL A 216 -0.90 10.92 -24.40
C VAL A 216 0.13 11.69 -25.21
N THR A 217 0.32 12.97 -24.87
CA THR A 217 1.35 13.82 -25.48
C THR A 217 2.11 14.59 -24.41
N LEU A 218 3.32 15.07 -24.75
CA LEU A 218 4.06 15.95 -23.84
C LEU A 218 3.27 17.21 -23.51
N GLN A 219 2.76 17.94 -24.51
CA GLN A 219 2.10 19.22 -24.30
C GLN A 219 0.67 19.10 -23.75
N GLY A 220 -0.09 18.09 -24.18
CA GLY A 220 -1.48 17.89 -23.74
C GLY A 220 -1.60 17.22 -22.38
N THR A 221 -0.60 16.43 -21.99
CA THR A 221 -0.69 15.54 -20.84
C THR A 221 0.52 15.67 -19.91
N LEU A 222 1.70 15.17 -20.30
CA LEU A 222 2.82 14.90 -19.39
C LEU A 222 3.52 16.17 -18.85
N MET A 223 3.56 17.25 -19.64
CA MET A 223 4.12 18.56 -19.29
C MET A 223 3.05 19.65 -19.22
N ASN A 224 1.81 19.26 -18.94
CA ASN A 224 0.69 20.19 -18.83
C ASN A 224 0.38 20.45 -17.35
N HIS A 225 0.78 21.61 -16.86
CA HIS A 225 0.56 21.99 -15.46
C HIS A 225 -0.92 21.98 -15.07
N SER A 226 -1.80 22.46 -15.94
CA SER A 226 -3.25 22.47 -15.70
C SER A 226 -3.83 21.06 -15.60
N ARG A 227 -3.30 20.10 -16.38
CA ARG A 227 -3.66 18.68 -16.27
C ARG A 227 -3.25 18.13 -14.91
N THR A 228 -2.01 18.35 -14.49
CA THR A 228 -1.52 17.91 -13.17
C THR A 228 -2.32 18.52 -12.02
N ILE A 229 -2.64 19.83 -12.08
CA ILE A 229 -3.47 20.46 -11.05
C ILE A 229 -4.82 19.78 -10.96
N ARG A 230 -5.51 19.58 -12.10
CA ARG A 230 -6.83 18.95 -12.10
C ARG A 230 -6.79 17.56 -11.48
N ASP A 231 -5.83 16.73 -11.89
CA ASP A 231 -5.73 15.36 -11.38
C ASP A 231 -5.50 15.36 -9.85
N VAL A 232 -4.73 16.30 -9.31
CA VAL A 232 -4.52 16.45 -7.85
C VAL A 232 -5.76 17.03 -7.13
N ASP A 233 -6.44 18.01 -7.74
CA ASP A 233 -7.64 18.63 -7.17
C ASP A 233 -8.79 17.64 -7.00
N GLU A 234 -8.92 16.67 -7.92
CA GLU A 234 -9.89 15.58 -7.82
C GLU A 234 -9.65 14.73 -6.56
N GLN A 235 -8.39 14.42 -6.24
CA GLN A 235 -8.02 13.69 -5.02
C GLN A 235 -8.27 14.52 -3.76
N ALA A 236 -7.96 15.82 -3.79
CA ALA A 236 -8.24 16.73 -2.69
C ALA A 236 -9.74 16.88 -2.43
N ALA A 237 -10.57 16.86 -3.49
CA ALA A 237 -12.02 16.88 -3.38
C ALA A 237 -12.57 15.58 -2.76
N GLU A 238 -12.05 14.41 -3.14
CA GLU A 238 -12.44 13.14 -2.52
C GLU A 238 -12.06 13.10 -1.03
N TYR A 239 -10.86 13.54 -0.68
CA TYR A 239 -10.47 13.67 0.73
C TYR A 239 -11.44 14.55 1.53
N LYS A 240 -11.86 15.70 0.97
CA LYS A 240 -12.86 16.56 1.62
C LYS A 240 -14.21 15.85 1.82
N ARG A 241 -14.66 15.05 0.84
CA ARG A 241 -15.88 14.24 0.96
C ARG A 241 -15.75 13.20 2.07
N ILE A 242 -14.64 12.47 2.12
CA ILE A 242 -14.32 11.53 3.19
C ILE A 242 -14.39 12.21 4.57
N MET A 243 -13.71 13.34 4.73
CA MET A 243 -13.67 14.06 6.02
C MET A 243 -15.04 14.65 6.43
N SER A 244 -15.97 14.80 5.49
CA SER A 244 -17.36 15.19 5.78
C SER A 244 -18.29 14.02 6.11
N THR A 245 -17.83 12.79 5.94
CA THR A 245 -18.61 11.57 6.20
C THR A 245 -18.60 11.26 7.69
N LYS A 246 -19.74 10.85 8.24
CA LYS A 246 -19.79 10.35 9.62
C LYS A 246 -18.99 9.04 9.67
N LYS A 247 -17.98 8.97 10.56
CA LYS A 247 -17.27 7.72 10.84
C LYS A 247 -18.30 6.73 11.39
N GLY A 248 -18.53 5.64 10.65
CA GLY A 248 -19.48 4.58 10.99
C GLY A 248 -19.04 3.72 12.17
#